data_AF-A0A960NKK3-F1
#
_entry.id   AF-A0A960NKK3-F1
#
_cell.length_a   1.000
_cell.length_b   1.000
_cell.length_c   1.000
_cell.angle_alpha   90.00
_cell.angle_beta   90.00
_cell.angle_gamma   90.00
#
_symmetry.space_group_name_H-M   'P 1'
#
loop_
_entity.id
_entity.type
_entity.pdbx_description
1 polymer ?
#
loop_
_entity_poly.entity_id
_entity_poly.type
_entity_poly.pdbx_seq_one_letter_code
_entity_poly.pdbx_strand_id
1 'polypeptide(L)'
;YLVIADGPMNVDAAFIQLHQLSIASPFGSSTPPAGTQQYDDGTTILVSMSEASVHMGETQYVWSGWAGSGSVPAQGSSRSVELVITNDTQILWTWSALTASHSSRGYRAAGTYKALVECEVVYDPAPTITQVWWKAVLPSGSVITSVSGEGNPTIDNGAILIRENLTGGSFRFTYDVTLPPVLGGPLTIGGESGVNDPN
;
A
#
# COMPACT_ATOMS: atom_id res chain seq x y z
N TYR A 1 -4.98 -56.42 32.63
CA TYR A 1 -5.38 -57.14 31.41
C TYR A 1 -4.23 -57.07 30.42
N LEU A 2 -3.63 -58.23 30.13
CA LEU A 2 -2.52 -58.38 29.19
C LEU A 2 -3.14 -58.63 27.80
N VAL A 3 -2.85 -57.77 26.82
CA VAL A 3 -3.23 -58.03 25.41
C VAL A 3 -2.04 -58.69 24.74
N ILE A 4 -2.20 -59.96 24.36
CA ILE A 4 -1.24 -60.72 23.56
C ILE A 4 -1.69 -60.56 22.10
N ALA A 5 -0.80 -60.04 21.24
CA ALA A 5 -1.04 -59.97 19.81
C ALA A 5 -0.80 -61.37 19.20
N ASP A 6 -1.86 -62.00 18.69
CA ASP A 6 -1.88 -63.43 18.33
C ASP A 6 -1.92 -63.66 16.80
N GLY A 7 -1.02 -62.99 16.05
CA GLY A 7 -0.84 -63.19 14.60
C GLY A 7 -0.01 -62.10 13.91
N PRO A 8 0.46 -62.32 12.66
CA PRO A 8 1.13 -61.28 11.89
C PRO A 8 0.17 -60.11 11.62
N MET A 9 0.50 -58.93 12.15
CA MET A 9 -0.21 -57.68 11.87
C MET A 9 0.59 -56.90 10.84
N ASN A 10 -0.05 -56.50 9.74
CA ASN A 10 0.53 -55.53 8.83
C ASN A 10 0.26 -54.12 9.38
N VAL A 11 1.32 -53.31 9.41
CA VAL A 11 1.22 -51.87 9.66
C VAL A 11 1.50 -51.19 8.33
N ASP A 12 0.44 -50.65 7.71
CA ASP A 12 0.58 -49.80 6.53
C ASP A 12 0.80 -48.35 6.99
N ALA A 13 1.92 -47.76 6.56
CA ALA A 13 2.21 -46.34 6.77
C ALA A 13 2.21 -45.62 5.41
N ALA A 14 1.35 -44.61 5.27
CA ALA A 14 1.37 -43.69 4.13
C ALA A 14 2.21 -42.47 4.50
N PHE A 15 3.27 -42.20 3.75
CA PHE A 15 4.09 -41.01 3.90
C PHE A 15 3.76 -40.03 2.78
N ILE A 16 3.37 -38.80 3.15
CA ILE A 16 3.25 -37.68 2.23
C ILE A 16 4.48 -36.79 2.41
N GLN A 17 5.04 -36.33 1.29
CA GLN A 17 6.14 -35.37 1.31
C GLN A 17 5.63 -34.00 1.79
N LEU A 18 6.40 -33.34 2.65
CA LEU A 18 6.13 -31.98 3.11
C LEU A 18 7.03 -30.99 2.37
N HIS A 19 6.48 -29.82 2.04
CA HIS A 19 7.21 -28.68 1.49
C HIS A 19 7.01 -27.45 2.36
N GLN A 20 7.99 -26.55 2.34
CA GLN A 20 7.95 -25.30 3.07
C GLN A 20 7.35 -24.17 2.23
N LEU A 21 6.42 -23.44 2.82
CA LEU A 21 5.98 -22.13 2.32
C LEU A 21 6.53 -21.05 3.26
N SER A 22 7.42 -20.21 2.75
CA SER A 22 7.96 -19.05 3.47
C SER A 22 7.34 -17.76 2.95
N ILE A 23 6.61 -17.05 3.80
CA ILE A 23 6.01 -15.75 3.47
C ILE A 23 6.73 -14.66 4.24
N ALA A 24 7.25 -13.67 3.54
CA ALA A 24 7.87 -12.49 4.13
C ALA A 24 7.09 -11.23 3.73
N SER A 25 6.85 -10.35 4.69
CA SER A 25 6.35 -9.00 4.43
C SER A 25 6.90 -8.03 5.46
N PRO A 26 7.49 -6.90 5.06
CA PRO A 26 7.91 -5.87 6.00
C PRO A 26 6.72 -5.10 6.61
N PHE A 27 5.58 -5.06 5.92
CA PHE A 27 4.36 -4.35 6.34
C PHE A 27 3.10 -5.15 6.02
N GLY A 28 1.98 -4.78 6.63
CA GLY A 28 0.69 -5.41 6.37
C GLY A 28 0.59 -6.85 6.90
N SER A 29 -0.58 -7.44 6.68
CA SER A 29 -0.98 -8.73 7.20
C SER A 29 -1.33 -9.67 6.05
N SER A 30 -0.52 -10.72 5.88
CA SER A 30 -0.79 -11.77 4.89
C SER A 30 -1.62 -12.92 5.48
N THR A 31 -2.34 -13.63 4.61
CA THR A 31 -2.96 -14.93 4.92
C THR A 31 -2.50 -15.93 3.86
N PRO A 32 -1.83 -17.05 4.23
CA PRO A 32 -1.33 -17.38 5.56
C PRO A 32 -0.37 -16.30 6.14
N PRO A 33 -0.19 -16.25 7.47
CA PRO A 33 0.63 -15.22 8.11
C PRO A 33 2.09 -15.33 7.68
N ALA A 34 2.81 -14.21 7.77
CA ALA A 34 4.25 -14.18 7.52
C ALA A 34 4.98 -15.17 8.44
N GLY A 35 5.98 -15.84 7.89
CA GLY A 35 6.70 -16.95 8.52
C GLY A 35 6.75 -18.18 7.63
N THR A 36 7.37 -19.23 8.15
CA THR A 36 7.51 -20.54 7.48
C THR A 36 6.46 -21.50 7.98
N GLN A 37 5.73 -22.11 7.06
CA GLN A 37 4.71 -23.14 7.32
C GLN A 37 5.00 -24.37 6.45
N GLN A 38 4.55 -25.54 6.88
CA GLN A 38 4.68 -26.80 6.14
C GLN A 38 3.33 -27.24 5.60
N TYR A 39 3.36 -27.77 4.39
CA TYR A 39 2.18 -28.27 3.69
C TYR A 39 2.50 -29.58 3.00
N ASP A 40 1.49 -30.45 2.91
CA ASP A 40 1.54 -31.69 2.14
C ASP A 40 1.74 -31.38 0.64
N ASP A 41 2.54 -32.20 -0.04
CA ASP A 41 2.72 -32.14 -1.49
C ASP A 41 1.37 -32.18 -2.23
N GLY A 42 1.18 -31.26 -3.17
CA GLY A 42 -0.06 -31.08 -3.92
C GLY A 42 -1.12 -30.24 -3.21
N THR A 43 -0.85 -29.70 -2.01
CA THR A 43 -1.82 -28.81 -1.33
C THR A 43 -2.04 -27.52 -2.12
N THR A 44 -3.30 -27.15 -2.34
CA THR A 44 -3.68 -25.86 -2.92
C THR A 44 -3.74 -24.79 -1.84
N ILE A 45 -3.06 -23.66 -2.05
CA ILE A 45 -2.91 -22.58 -1.07
C ILE A 45 -3.22 -21.25 -1.75
N LEU A 46 -4.10 -20.46 -1.16
CA LEU A 46 -4.33 -19.07 -1.53
C LEU A 46 -3.53 -18.17 -0.58
N VAL A 47 -2.57 -17.43 -1.12
CA VAL A 47 -1.79 -16.44 -0.35
C VAL A 47 -2.28 -15.04 -0.73
N SER A 48 -2.70 -14.25 0.25
CA SER A 48 -3.27 -12.92 0.04
C SER A 48 -2.75 -11.87 1.02
N MET A 49 -2.65 -10.62 0.55
CA MET A 49 -2.35 -9.42 1.35
C MET A 49 -3.63 -8.60 1.57
N SER A 50 -3.97 -8.33 2.83
CA SER A 50 -5.25 -7.67 3.14
C SER A 50 -5.21 -6.17 2.86
N GLU A 51 -4.10 -5.50 3.17
CA GLU A 51 -3.94 -4.06 3.07
C GLU A 51 -3.37 -3.65 1.71
N ALA A 52 -3.92 -2.60 1.11
CA ALA A 52 -3.31 -1.93 -0.04
C ALA A 52 -2.24 -0.91 0.38
N SER A 53 -2.32 -0.40 1.62
CA SER A 53 -1.33 0.51 2.20
C SER A 53 -1.31 0.43 3.73
N VAL A 54 -0.20 0.79 4.35
CA VAL A 54 0.00 0.89 5.81
C VAL A 54 0.65 2.23 6.13
N HIS A 55 0.17 2.93 7.16
CA HIS A 55 0.74 4.20 7.61
C HIS A 55 1.61 4.00 8.86
N MET A 56 2.81 4.58 8.86
CA MET A 56 3.74 4.59 9.99
C MET A 56 4.34 5.98 10.17
N GLY A 57 3.78 6.77 11.10
CA GLY A 57 4.15 8.16 11.26
C GLY A 57 3.74 8.99 10.04
N GLU A 58 4.70 9.71 9.45
CA GLU A 58 4.50 10.52 8.24
C GLU A 58 4.74 9.74 6.93
N THR A 59 5.16 8.47 7.02
CA THR A 59 5.41 7.62 5.86
C THR A 59 4.24 6.66 5.64
N GLN A 60 3.73 6.63 4.40
CA GLN A 60 2.85 5.57 3.93
C GLN A 60 3.64 4.53 3.15
N TYR A 61 3.41 3.26 3.44
CA TYR A 61 3.90 2.14 2.64
C TYR A 61 2.77 1.60 1.79
N VAL A 62 2.91 1.65 0.47
CA VAL A 62 1.89 1.18 -0.46
C VAL A 62 2.35 -0.13 -1.08
N TRP A 63 1.46 -1.12 -1.09
CA TRP A 63 1.75 -2.42 -1.66
C TRP A 63 2.10 -2.26 -3.14
N SER A 64 3.22 -2.82 -3.57
CA SER A 64 3.76 -2.64 -4.93
C SER A 64 3.82 -3.92 -5.74
N GLY A 65 3.58 -5.07 -5.12
CA GLY A 65 3.63 -6.39 -5.77
C GLY A 65 4.13 -7.49 -4.83
N TRP A 66 4.61 -8.56 -5.43
CA TRP A 66 5.36 -9.61 -4.74
C TRP A 66 6.38 -10.24 -5.67
N ALA A 67 7.44 -10.78 -5.07
CA ALA A 67 8.41 -11.65 -5.72
C ALA A 67 8.24 -13.08 -5.19
N GLY A 68 8.42 -14.07 -6.05
CA GLY A 68 8.17 -15.47 -5.73
C GLY A 68 9.24 -16.41 -6.26
N SER A 69 9.31 -17.60 -5.68
CA SER A 69 10.08 -18.73 -6.19
C SER A 69 9.40 -20.06 -5.85
N GLY A 70 9.75 -21.12 -6.57
CA GLY A 70 9.17 -22.45 -6.37
C GLY A 70 7.84 -22.61 -7.12
N SER A 71 6.76 -22.92 -6.40
CA SER A 71 5.44 -23.20 -6.98
C SER A 71 4.62 -21.94 -7.34
N VAL A 72 5.25 -20.77 -7.43
CA VAL A 72 4.64 -19.49 -7.86
C VAL A 72 5.46 -18.82 -8.96
N PRO A 73 4.86 -17.93 -9.77
CA PRO A 73 5.62 -17.05 -10.66
C PRO A 73 6.75 -16.28 -9.96
N ALA A 74 7.76 -15.84 -10.72
CA ALA A 74 8.86 -15.04 -10.17
C ALA A 74 8.41 -13.68 -9.60
N GLN A 75 7.29 -13.15 -10.10
CA GLN A 75 6.73 -11.87 -9.68
C GLN A 75 5.23 -11.81 -9.96
N GLY A 76 4.51 -10.94 -9.25
CA GLY A 76 3.12 -10.63 -9.55
C GLY A 76 2.64 -9.27 -9.06
N SER A 77 1.55 -8.83 -9.69
CA SER A 77 0.88 -7.53 -9.46
C SER A 77 -0.57 -7.69 -9.00
N SER A 78 -0.90 -8.84 -8.39
CA SER A 78 -2.16 -9.06 -7.66
C SER A 78 -1.87 -9.19 -6.17
N ARG A 79 -2.78 -8.68 -5.32
CA ARG A 79 -2.73 -8.87 -3.85
C ARG A 79 -3.08 -10.30 -3.42
N SER A 80 -3.32 -11.20 -4.36
CA SER A 80 -3.49 -12.62 -4.10
C SER A 80 -2.82 -13.48 -5.17
N VAL A 81 -2.30 -14.62 -4.75
CA VAL A 81 -1.74 -15.67 -5.61
C VAL A 81 -2.22 -17.03 -5.10
N GLU A 82 -2.80 -17.82 -6.00
CA GLU A 82 -3.13 -19.21 -5.74
C GLU A 82 -2.01 -20.10 -6.30
N LEU A 83 -1.64 -21.13 -5.54
CA LEU A 83 -0.62 -22.09 -5.95
C LEU A 83 -0.96 -23.51 -5.51
N VAL A 84 -0.33 -24.48 -6.15
CA VAL A 84 -0.27 -25.88 -5.70
C VAL A 84 1.18 -26.15 -5.30
N ILE A 85 1.42 -26.44 -4.02
CA ILE A 85 2.79 -26.60 -3.51
C ILE A 85 3.36 -27.97 -3.90
N THR A 86 4.45 -27.96 -4.66
CA THR A 86 5.14 -29.17 -5.16
C THR A 86 6.65 -29.13 -4.91
N ASN A 87 7.13 -28.03 -4.34
CA ASN A 87 8.49 -27.79 -3.88
C ASN A 87 8.47 -26.63 -2.87
N ASP A 88 9.59 -26.43 -2.18
CA ASP A 88 9.76 -25.29 -1.28
C ASP A 88 9.52 -23.96 -2.02
N THR A 89 8.61 -23.16 -1.47
CA THR A 89 8.08 -21.95 -2.09
C THR A 89 8.34 -20.75 -1.20
N GLN A 90 8.73 -19.63 -1.82
CA GLN A 90 8.92 -18.36 -1.12
C GLN A 90 8.07 -17.27 -1.78
N ILE A 91 7.46 -16.41 -0.95
CA ILE A 91 6.76 -15.22 -1.39
C ILE A 91 7.24 -14.05 -0.53
N LEU A 92 7.72 -12.99 -1.19
CA LEU A 92 8.08 -11.73 -0.57
C LEU A 92 7.15 -10.63 -1.07
N TRP A 93 6.31 -10.10 -0.18
CA TRP A 93 5.47 -8.94 -0.47
C TRP A 93 6.32 -7.68 -0.51
N THR A 94 6.19 -6.91 -1.61
CA THR A 94 6.96 -5.68 -1.82
C THR A 94 6.10 -4.45 -1.57
N TRP A 95 6.73 -3.40 -1.04
CA TRP A 95 6.09 -2.16 -0.65
C TRP A 95 6.95 -0.99 -1.11
N SER A 96 6.30 0.09 -1.57
CA SER A 96 6.92 1.37 -1.92
C SER A 96 6.66 2.38 -0.83
N ALA A 97 7.68 3.11 -0.40
CA ALA A 97 7.50 4.20 0.55
C ALA A 97 6.95 5.43 -0.16
N LEU A 98 6.12 6.19 0.55
CA LEU A 98 5.59 7.47 0.15
C LEU A 98 5.60 8.43 1.34
N THR A 99 6.09 9.64 1.12
CA THR A 99 6.14 10.73 2.10
C THR A 99 5.66 12.03 1.46
N ALA A 100 5.21 12.95 2.31
CA ALA A 100 4.54 14.17 1.88
C ALA A 100 4.86 15.31 2.83
N SER A 101 5.18 16.48 2.30
CA SER A 101 5.31 17.70 3.09
C SER A 101 4.46 18.81 2.49
N HIS A 102 4.02 19.72 3.36
CA HIS A 102 3.35 20.96 2.95
C HIS A 102 3.94 22.15 3.71
N SER A 103 3.84 23.33 3.11
CA SER A 103 4.03 24.59 3.82
C SER A 103 3.02 25.62 3.33
N SER A 104 2.66 26.57 4.20
CA SER A 104 1.78 27.67 3.83
C SER A 104 2.49 29.00 4.02
N ARG A 105 2.32 29.92 3.05
CA ARG A 105 2.85 31.29 3.14
C ARG A 105 1.94 32.25 3.92
N GLY A 106 0.96 31.73 4.68
CA GLY A 106 -0.07 32.50 5.38
C GLY A 106 -1.28 32.87 4.50
N TYR A 107 -2.29 33.49 5.12
CA TYR A 107 -3.53 33.92 4.45
C TYR A 107 -3.50 35.44 4.18
N ARG A 108 -4.07 35.87 3.04
CA ARG A 108 -4.27 37.30 2.74
C ARG A 108 -5.71 37.70 3.11
N ALA A 109 -5.86 38.69 4.00
CA ALA A 109 -7.15 39.05 4.60
C ALA A 109 -7.99 40.09 3.82
N ALA A 110 -7.69 40.39 2.56
CA ALA A 110 -8.46 41.38 1.79
C ALA A 110 -9.40 40.70 0.77
N GLY A 111 -10.66 40.49 1.16
CA GLY A 111 -11.78 40.12 0.27
C GLY A 111 -11.97 38.63 -0.01
N THR A 112 -10.90 37.90 -0.35
CA THR A 112 -10.91 36.44 -0.50
C THR A 112 -9.75 35.86 0.31
N TYR A 113 -10.06 35.11 1.36
CA TYR A 113 -9.06 34.46 2.21
C TYR A 113 -8.40 33.32 1.43
N LYS A 114 -7.41 33.65 0.59
CA LYS A 114 -6.63 32.65 -0.13
C LYS A 114 -5.35 32.31 0.64
N ALA A 115 -5.07 31.02 0.77
CA ALA A 115 -3.75 30.53 1.16
C ALA A 115 -3.14 29.78 -0.02
N LEU A 116 -1.85 30.05 -0.26
CA LEU A 116 -1.02 29.26 -1.16
C LEU A 116 -0.36 28.16 -0.34
N VAL A 117 -0.58 26.91 -0.73
CA VAL A 117 0.05 25.76 -0.13
C VAL A 117 1.05 25.18 -1.12
N GLU A 118 2.31 25.10 -0.70
CA GLU A 118 3.38 24.43 -1.43
C GLU A 118 3.48 23.00 -0.92
N CYS A 119 3.49 22.02 -1.82
CA CYS A 119 3.54 20.59 -1.50
C CYS A 119 4.67 19.89 -2.24
N GLU A 120 5.29 18.95 -1.56
CA GLU A 120 6.22 17.98 -2.14
C GLU A 120 5.77 16.57 -1.74
N VAL A 121 5.57 15.70 -2.73
CA VAL A 121 5.31 14.27 -2.52
C VAL A 121 6.50 13.51 -3.05
N VAL A 122 7.05 12.61 -2.26
CA VAL A 122 8.17 11.73 -2.63
C VAL A 122 7.70 10.28 -2.52
N TYR A 123 8.00 9.46 -3.52
CA TYR A 123 7.56 8.06 -3.58
C TYR A 123 8.59 7.20 -4.33
N ASP A 124 8.62 5.90 -4.03
CA ASP A 124 9.44 4.94 -4.81
C ASP A 124 8.71 4.57 -6.11
N PRO A 125 9.22 4.94 -7.30
CA PRO A 125 8.57 4.62 -8.56
C PRO A 125 8.43 3.12 -8.77
N ALA A 126 7.25 2.67 -9.19
CA ALA A 126 6.99 1.29 -9.55
C ALA A 126 6.04 1.23 -10.75
N PRO A 127 6.16 0.21 -11.63
CA PRO A 127 5.27 0.07 -12.79
C PRO A 127 3.81 -0.15 -12.40
N THR A 128 3.54 -0.51 -11.15
CA THR A 128 2.19 -0.67 -10.59
C THR A 128 1.58 0.67 -10.15
N ILE A 129 2.33 1.77 -10.15
CA ILE A 129 1.84 3.11 -9.78
C ILE A 129 1.26 3.79 -11.03
N THR A 130 -0.05 4.00 -11.02
CA THR A 130 -0.80 4.67 -12.09
C THR A 130 -1.29 6.06 -11.69
N GLN A 131 -1.23 6.39 -10.40
CA GLN A 131 -1.65 7.66 -9.85
C GLN A 131 -0.91 7.97 -8.55
N VAL A 132 -0.59 9.24 -8.34
CA VAL A 132 -0.30 9.83 -7.02
C VAL A 132 -1.46 10.76 -6.69
N TRP A 133 -1.95 10.71 -5.46
CA TRP A 133 -3.01 11.58 -4.98
C TRP A 133 -2.59 12.32 -3.71
N TRP A 134 -3.14 13.53 -3.55
CA TRP A 134 -2.99 14.38 -2.37
C TRP A 134 -4.37 14.88 -1.94
N LYS A 135 -4.75 14.64 -0.70
CA LYS A 135 -5.98 15.13 -0.09
C LYS A 135 -5.62 16.11 1.02
N ALA A 136 -5.89 17.39 0.78
CA ALA A 136 -5.62 18.41 1.76
C ALA A 136 -6.53 18.23 3.00
N VAL A 137 -5.94 18.31 4.19
CA VAL A 137 -6.68 18.45 5.45
C VAL A 137 -6.87 19.94 5.68
N LEU A 138 -8.10 20.40 5.48
CA LEU A 138 -8.47 21.81 5.52
C LEU A 138 -9.61 22.04 6.51
N PRO A 139 -9.75 23.24 7.09
CA PRO A 139 -10.92 23.59 7.88
C PRO A 139 -12.22 23.40 7.08
N SER A 140 -13.29 23.01 7.78
CA SER A 140 -14.61 22.87 7.16
C SER A 140 -15.03 24.14 6.43
N GLY A 141 -15.57 24.00 5.22
CA GLY A 141 -15.94 25.12 4.34
C GLY A 141 -14.80 25.68 3.49
N SER A 142 -13.59 25.13 3.61
CA SER A 142 -12.48 25.46 2.70
C SER A 142 -12.66 24.76 1.35
N VAL A 143 -12.26 25.43 0.27
CA VAL A 143 -12.36 24.90 -1.10
C VAL A 143 -11.04 25.09 -1.83
N ILE A 144 -10.49 24.01 -2.40
CA ILE A 144 -9.35 24.09 -3.34
C ILE A 144 -9.87 24.69 -4.65
N THR A 145 -9.27 25.80 -5.09
CA THR A 145 -9.74 26.59 -6.23
C THR A 145 -8.86 26.49 -7.46
N SER A 146 -7.58 26.15 -7.27
CA SER A 146 -6.61 25.98 -8.35
C SER A 146 -5.52 25.01 -7.90
N VAL A 147 -4.88 24.35 -8.86
CA VAL A 147 -3.66 23.58 -8.64
C VAL A 147 -2.73 23.79 -9.82
N SER A 148 -1.42 23.87 -9.57
CA SER A 148 -0.40 23.95 -10.61
C SER A 148 0.93 23.39 -10.12
N GLY A 149 1.74 22.85 -11.03
CA GLY A 149 3.03 22.26 -10.67
C GLY A 149 3.44 21.12 -11.60
N GLU A 150 4.37 20.30 -11.12
CA GLU A 150 4.89 19.13 -11.84
C GLU A 150 3.82 18.04 -12.01
N GLY A 151 3.92 17.28 -13.10
CA GLY A 151 3.01 16.16 -13.37
C GLY A 151 1.59 16.55 -13.79
N ASN A 152 1.36 17.84 -14.12
CA ASN A 152 0.08 18.39 -14.56
C ASN A 152 -1.07 18.03 -13.60
N PRO A 153 -1.00 18.48 -12.33
CA PRO A 153 -1.95 18.08 -11.30
C PRO A 153 -3.37 18.51 -11.67
N THR A 154 -4.35 17.69 -11.33
CA THR A 154 -5.78 17.95 -11.55
C THR A 154 -6.55 17.85 -10.24
N ILE A 155 -7.63 18.62 -10.07
CA ILE A 155 -8.50 18.50 -8.90
C ILE A 155 -9.64 17.55 -9.26
N ASP A 156 -9.85 16.53 -8.44
CA ASP A 156 -10.91 15.54 -8.59
C ASP A 156 -11.51 15.21 -7.22
N ASN A 157 -12.80 15.43 -7.07
CA ASN A 157 -13.55 15.20 -5.82
C ASN A 157 -12.86 15.71 -4.52
N GLY A 158 -12.19 16.87 -4.60
CA GLY A 158 -11.48 17.48 -3.46
C GLY A 158 -10.08 16.93 -3.16
N ALA A 159 -9.61 15.95 -3.95
CA ALA A 159 -8.22 15.52 -3.99
C ALA A 159 -7.50 16.15 -5.21
N ILE A 160 -6.18 16.23 -5.11
CA ILE A 160 -5.27 16.61 -6.18
C ILE A 160 -4.65 15.32 -6.73
N LEU A 161 -4.77 15.08 -8.02
CA LEU A 161 -4.33 13.87 -8.69
C LEU A 161 -3.24 14.17 -9.70
N ILE A 162 -2.18 13.38 -9.68
CA ILE A 162 -1.07 13.38 -10.62
C ILE A 162 -1.01 12.00 -11.26
N ARG A 163 -1.11 11.94 -12.59
CA ARG A 163 -1.16 10.68 -13.36
C ARG A 163 -0.09 10.61 -14.45
N GLU A 164 0.70 11.68 -14.59
CA GLU A 164 1.72 11.80 -15.63
C GLU A 164 3.11 11.77 -15.02
N ASN A 165 4.08 11.22 -15.76
CA ASN A 165 5.49 11.20 -15.40
C ASN A 165 5.78 10.60 -14.00
N LEU A 166 5.14 9.47 -13.70
CA LEU A 166 5.24 8.77 -12.41
C LEU A 166 6.58 8.03 -12.19
N THR A 167 7.58 8.29 -13.03
CA THR A 167 8.91 7.69 -12.92
C THR A 167 9.91 8.58 -12.17
N GLY A 168 9.56 9.85 -11.93
CA GLY A 168 10.45 10.83 -11.30
C GLY A 168 10.64 10.65 -9.79
N GLY A 169 9.78 9.89 -9.11
CA GLY A 169 9.88 9.61 -7.67
C GLY A 169 9.61 10.81 -6.76
N SER A 170 9.30 11.97 -7.33
CA SER A 170 8.82 13.13 -6.58
C SER A 170 7.97 14.05 -7.46
N PHE A 171 7.10 14.81 -6.82
CA PHE A 171 6.34 15.90 -7.44
C PHE A 171 6.27 17.10 -6.53
N ARG A 172 6.51 18.28 -7.10
CA ARG A 172 6.28 19.57 -6.45
C ARG A 172 5.12 20.30 -7.11
N PHE A 173 4.14 20.69 -6.30
CA PHE A 173 2.98 21.44 -6.77
C PHE A 173 2.51 22.45 -5.74
N THR A 174 1.67 23.35 -6.20
CA THR A 174 1.03 24.37 -5.38
C THR A 174 -0.48 24.35 -5.61
N TYR A 175 -1.26 24.68 -4.59
CA TYR A 175 -2.70 24.90 -4.73
C TYR A 175 -3.17 26.13 -3.97
N ASP A 176 -4.15 26.82 -4.53
CA ASP A 176 -4.87 27.89 -3.84
C ASP A 176 -6.10 27.32 -3.14
N VAL A 177 -6.22 27.57 -1.84
CA VAL A 177 -7.44 27.28 -1.07
C VAL A 177 -8.16 28.58 -0.71
N THR A 178 -9.47 28.63 -0.96
CA THR A 178 -10.34 29.65 -0.36
C THR A 178 -10.77 29.18 1.01
N LEU A 179 -10.49 29.97 2.03
CA LEU A 179 -10.82 29.71 3.42
C LEU A 179 -12.17 30.32 3.80
N PRO A 180 -12.88 29.74 4.79
CA PRO A 180 -14.15 30.27 5.23
C PRO A 180 -14.00 31.66 5.90
N PRO A 181 -15.03 32.53 5.83
CA PRO A 181 -14.93 33.92 6.30
C PRO A 181 -14.75 34.11 7.81
N VAL A 182 -15.02 33.07 8.60
CA VAL A 182 -15.13 33.14 10.07
C VAL A 182 -13.97 32.43 10.78
N LEU A 183 -12.82 32.27 10.12
CA LEU A 183 -11.67 31.59 10.73
C LEU A 183 -11.20 32.33 11.99
N GLY A 184 -11.28 31.64 13.12
CA GLY A 184 -10.64 32.01 14.38
C GLY A 184 -9.79 30.83 14.88
N GLY A 185 -8.59 31.12 15.39
CA GLY A 185 -7.66 30.13 15.93
C GLY A 185 -6.51 29.72 14.99
N PRO A 186 -5.58 28.86 15.46
CA PRO A 186 -4.48 28.35 14.65
C PRO A 186 -5.02 27.53 13.47
N LEU A 187 -4.50 27.80 12.28
CA LEU A 187 -4.87 27.12 11.06
C LEU A 187 -3.96 25.91 10.86
N THR A 188 -4.47 24.71 11.11
CA THR A 188 -3.79 23.48 10.70
C THR A 188 -4.12 23.25 9.23
N ILE A 189 -3.18 23.59 8.36
CA ILE A 189 -3.16 23.08 6.98
C ILE A 189 -2.39 21.76 7.05
N GLY A 190 -2.92 20.73 6.42
CA GLY A 190 -2.35 19.39 6.39
C GLY A 190 -2.61 18.72 5.05
N GLY A 191 -2.18 17.49 4.90
CA GLY A 191 -2.64 16.65 3.82
C GLY A 191 -2.26 15.20 4.02
N GLU A 192 -3.10 14.35 3.46
CA GLU A 192 -2.82 12.94 3.26
C GLU A 192 -2.42 12.75 1.80
N SER A 193 -1.57 11.79 1.53
CA SER A 193 -1.19 11.44 0.17
C SER A 193 -1.12 9.93 0.03
N GLY A 194 -1.13 9.47 -1.21
CA GLY A 194 -0.88 8.07 -1.51
C GLY A 194 -0.68 7.81 -2.99
N VAL A 195 -0.38 6.56 -3.32
CA VAL A 195 -0.35 6.08 -4.71
C VAL A 195 -1.46 5.09 -4.93
N ASN A 196 -2.08 5.17 -6.10
CA ASN A 196 -3.25 4.40 -6.53
C ASN A 196 -4.44 4.59 -5.57
N ASP A 197 -5.59 5.02 -6.09
CA ASP A 197 -6.78 5.21 -5.24
C ASP A 197 -7.23 3.85 -4.67
N PRO A 198 -7.64 3.77 -3.39
CA PRO A 198 -8.39 2.62 -2.90
C PRO A 198 -9.78 2.45 -3.53
N ASN A 199 -10.28 3.44 -4.29
CA ASN A 199 -11.58 3.41 -4.99
C ASN A 199 -11.46 3.36 -6.52
#